data_AF-A0AAU6QIV7-F1
#
_entry.id   AF-A0AAU6QIV7-F1
#
_cell.length_a   1.000
_cell.length_b   1.000
_cell.length_c   1.000
_cell.angle_alpha   90.00
_cell.angle_beta   90.00
_cell.angle_gamma   90.00
#
_symmetry.space_group_name_H-M   'P 1'
#
loop_
_entity.id
_entity.type
_entity.pdbx_description
1 polymer ?
#
loop_
_entity_poly.entity_id
_entity_poly.type
_entity_poly.pdbx_seq_one_letter_code
_entity_poly.pdbx_strand_id
1 'polypeptide(L)'
;MATETHACNGETSGEAAAQADDQSPDMMTLAEAIRAKETWLARLRQLECEQRARKLIELALAEGVVFELCRQQRDALLAWPVRIAPIMAAELGVDIDHLATLLAEAVYQQLLELSEMRADFTGE
;
A
#
# COMPACT_ATOMS: atom_id res chain seq x y z
N MET A 1 18.61 25.46 -19.26
CA MET A 1 18.97 24.59 -18.13
C MET A 1 18.46 25.23 -16.86
N ALA A 2 17.22 24.92 -16.48
CA ALA A 2 16.67 25.24 -15.17
C ALA A 2 16.34 23.89 -14.55
N THR A 3 17.14 23.50 -13.56
CA THR A 3 16.88 22.34 -12.71
C THR A 3 15.92 22.79 -11.61
N GLU A 4 14.63 22.51 -11.78
CA GLU A 4 13.67 22.58 -10.66
C GLU A 4 13.91 21.35 -9.78
N THR A 5 14.65 21.57 -8.70
CA THR A 5 14.77 20.63 -7.59
C THR A 5 13.43 20.58 -6.87
N HIS A 6 12.69 19.49 -7.07
CA HIS A 6 11.50 19.17 -6.29
C HIS A 6 11.93 18.81 -4.86
N ALA A 7 11.94 19.80 -3.97
CA ALA A 7 12.14 19.58 -2.54
C ALA A 7 10.85 19.01 -1.94
N CYS A 8 10.73 17.68 -1.95
CA CYS A 8 9.77 16.97 -1.12
C CYS A 8 10.35 16.92 0.30
N ASN A 9 10.09 17.95 1.12
CA ASN A 9 10.34 17.87 2.56
C ASN A 9 9.28 16.94 3.19
N GLY A 10 9.56 15.63 3.11
CA GLY A 10 8.77 14.57 3.75
C GLY A 10 9.12 14.35 5.23
N GLU A 11 10.17 14.98 5.72
CA GLU A 11 10.49 15.02 7.14
C GLU A 11 9.70 16.15 7.81
N THR A 12 9.16 15.88 9.00
CA THR A 12 8.53 16.82 9.98
C THR A 12 7.02 16.88 10.16
N SER A 13 6.15 16.12 9.46
CA SER A 13 4.73 16.10 9.90
C SER A 13 4.53 15.32 11.21
N GLY A 14 5.26 14.21 11.39
CA GLY A 14 5.28 13.44 12.64
C GLY A 14 6.14 14.08 13.72
N GLU A 15 7.34 14.55 13.36
CA GLU A 15 8.27 15.17 14.32
C GLU A 15 7.79 16.55 14.80
N ALA A 16 7.14 17.38 13.97
CA ALA A 16 6.58 18.65 14.43
C ALA A 16 5.30 18.50 15.27
N ALA A 17 4.67 17.32 15.27
CA ALA A 17 3.60 16.98 16.20
C ALA A 17 4.18 16.55 17.56
N ALA A 18 5.24 15.74 17.55
CA ALA A 18 5.95 15.30 18.75
C ALA A 18 6.69 16.44 19.48
N GLN A 19 7.23 17.42 18.75
CA GLN A 19 7.95 18.56 19.36
C GLN A 19 7.03 19.55 20.10
N ALA A 20 5.72 19.52 19.84
CA ALA A 20 4.75 20.45 20.44
C ALA A 20 4.12 19.91 21.74
N ASP A 21 4.28 18.62 22.04
CA ASP A 21 3.70 17.96 23.23
C ASP A 21 4.56 18.10 24.50
N ASP A 22 5.78 18.64 24.40
CA ASP A 22 6.68 18.85 25.55
C ASP A 22 6.36 20.12 26.37
N GLN A 23 5.37 20.93 25.95
CA GLN A 23 5.00 22.16 26.65
C GLN A 23 3.83 21.93 27.61
N SER A 24 4.16 21.82 28.91
CA SER A 24 3.17 21.68 29.99
C SER A 24 2.17 22.86 29.98
N PRO A 25 0.84 22.61 30.02
CA PRO A 25 -0.19 23.63 29.84
C PRO A 25 -0.26 24.69 30.96
N ASP A 26 0.43 24.47 32.08
CA ASP A 26 0.34 25.29 33.29
C ASP A 26 1.18 26.60 33.23
N MET A 27 2.05 26.75 32.22
CA MET A 27 2.98 27.89 32.09
C MET A 27 2.85 28.68 30.77
N MET A 28 1.78 28.47 30.00
CA MET A 28 1.60 29.13 28.69
C MET A 28 0.73 30.39 28.79
N THR A 29 1.16 31.47 28.15
CA THR A 29 0.36 32.70 28.13
C THR A 29 -0.90 32.52 27.26
N LEU A 30 -1.97 33.28 27.53
CA LEU A 30 -3.23 33.17 26.78
C LEU A 30 -3.05 33.34 25.26
N ALA A 31 -2.16 34.24 24.84
CA ALA A 31 -1.87 34.49 23.43
C ALA A 31 -1.20 33.28 22.75
N GLU A 32 -0.27 32.64 23.45
CA GLU A 32 0.42 31.44 22.99
C GLU A 32 -0.55 30.26 22.89
N ALA A 33 -1.44 30.09 23.87
CA ALA A 33 -2.48 29.06 23.86
C ALA A 33 -3.47 29.22 22.68
N ILE A 34 -3.86 30.46 22.37
CA ILE A 34 -4.74 30.75 21.21
C ILE A 34 -4.01 30.41 19.91
N ARG A 35 -2.75 30.82 19.76
CA ARG A 35 -1.94 30.52 18.56
C ARG A 35 -1.77 29.02 18.36
N ALA A 36 -1.51 28.26 19.43
CA ALA A 36 -1.41 26.81 19.38
C ALA A 36 -2.72 26.19 18.89
N LYS A 37 -3.86 26.59 19.49
CA LYS A 37 -5.18 26.13 19.07
C LYS A 37 -5.49 26.43 17.60
N GLU A 38 -5.20 27.64 17.13
CA GLU A 38 -5.42 28.02 15.73
C GLU A 38 -4.53 27.22 14.77
N THR A 39 -3.29 26.94 15.15
CA THR A 39 -2.37 26.12 14.38
C THR A 39 -2.89 24.68 14.25
N TRP A 40 -3.36 24.09 15.35
CA TRP A 40 -3.98 22.77 15.33
C TRP A 40 -5.27 22.73 14.48
N LEU A 41 -6.09 23.78 14.57
CA LEU A 41 -7.29 23.90 13.76
C LEU A 41 -6.97 24.01 12.26
N ALA A 42 -5.92 24.75 11.90
CA ALA A 42 -5.46 24.86 10.52
C ALA A 42 -5.00 23.49 9.98
N ARG A 43 -4.23 22.74 10.78
CA ARG A 43 -3.80 21.36 10.43
C ARG A 43 -4.98 20.41 10.27
N LEU A 44 -5.96 20.45 11.17
CA LEU A 44 -7.18 19.63 11.07
C LEU A 44 -7.95 19.92 9.78
N ARG A 45 -8.14 21.22 9.44
CA ARG A 45 -8.82 21.61 8.20
C ARG A 45 -8.04 21.18 6.96
N GLN A 46 -6.72 21.21 7.00
CA GLN A 46 -5.90 20.70 5.90
C GLN A 46 -6.16 19.20 5.69
N LEU A 47 -6.14 18.39 6.74
CA LEU A 47 -6.44 16.96 6.65
C LEU A 47 -7.85 16.70 6.10
N GLU A 48 -8.86 17.44 6.56
CA GLU A 48 -10.22 17.35 6.02
C GLU A 48 -10.30 17.70 4.53
N CYS A 49 -9.57 18.73 4.10
CA CYS A 49 -9.48 19.11 2.68
C CYS A 49 -8.84 17.99 1.85
N GLU A 50 -7.76 17.39 2.33
CA GLU A 50 -7.06 16.31 1.63
C GLU A 50 -7.89 15.01 1.58
N GLN A 51 -8.62 14.69 2.65
CA GLN A 51 -9.60 13.59 2.67
C GLN A 51 -10.73 13.83 1.65
N ARG A 52 -11.33 15.04 1.64
CA ARG A 52 -12.37 15.40 0.64
C ARG A 52 -11.84 15.36 -0.79
N ALA A 53 -10.56 15.72 -0.98
CA ALA A 53 -9.89 15.62 -2.26
C ALA A 53 -9.51 14.17 -2.65
N ARG A 54 -9.88 13.16 -1.84
CA ARG A 54 -9.56 11.72 -2.03
C ARG A 54 -8.07 11.43 -2.11
N LYS A 55 -7.23 12.29 -1.52
CA LYS A 55 -5.78 12.08 -1.45
C LYS A 55 -5.38 11.16 -0.28
N LEU A 56 -6.21 11.09 0.76
CA LEU A 56 -6.03 10.18 1.88
C LEU A 56 -7.06 9.05 1.79
N ILE A 57 -6.59 7.83 2.06
CA ILE A 57 -7.40 6.63 2.21
C ILE A 57 -7.08 6.05 3.59
N GLU A 58 -8.09 5.53 4.29
CA GLU A 58 -7.85 4.80 5.52
C GLU A 58 -6.99 3.56 5.24
N LEU A 59 -5.89 3.41 5.98
CA LEU A 59 -4.94 2.33 5.75
C LEU A 59 -5.60 0.95 5.85
N ALA A 60 -6.45 0.74 6.85
CA ALA A 60 -7.17 -0.52 7.05
C ALA A 60 -8.08 -0.88 5.85
N LEU A 61 -8.69 0.12 5.21
CA LEU A 61 -9.51 -0.09 4.01
C LEU A 61 -8.62 -0.44 2.80
N ALA A 62 -7.52 0.29 2.61
CA ALA A 62 -6.59 0.05 1.52
C ALA A 62 -5.97 -1.36 1.62
N GLU A 63 -5.54 -1.76 2.82
CA GLU A 63 -5.01 -3.10 3.10
C GLU A 63 -6.05 -4.18 2.79
N GLY A 64 -7.30 -3.99 3.23
CA GLY A 64 -8.39 -4.93 2.95
C GLY A 64 -8.61 -5.12 1.44
N VAL A 65 -8.72 -4.02 0.69
CA VAL A 65 -8.95 -4.07 -0.76
C VAL A 65 -7.77 -4.72 -1.50
N VAL A 66 -6.54 -4.36 -1.14
CA VAL A 66 -5.34 -4.93 -1.76
C VAL A 66 -5.23 -6.43 -1.44
N PHE A 67 -5.49 -6.82 -0.19
CA PHE A 67 -5.48 -8.22 0.21
C PHE A 67 -6.53 -9.04 -0.56
N GLU A 68 -7.75 -8.52 -0.71
CA GLU A 68 -8.80 -9.16 -1.49
C GLU A 68 -8.42 -9.30 -2.97
N LEU A 69 -7.85 -8.25 -3.57
CA LEU A 69 -7.38 -8.27 -4.95
C LEU A 69 -6.27 -9.32 -5.15
N CYS A 70 -5.27 -9.33 -4.27
CA CYS A 70 -4.19 -10.32 -4.30
C CYS A 70 -4.73 -11.74 -4.12
N ARG A 71 -5.72 -11.95 -3.25
CA ARG A 71 -6.38 -13.24 -3.07
C ARG A 71 -7.09 -13.67 -4.35
N GLN A 72 -7.87 -12.79 -4.97
CA GLN A 72 -8.53 -13.07 -6.25
C GLN A 72 -7.53 -13.44 -7.35
N GLN A 73 -6.40 -12.74 -7.42
CA GLN A 73 -5.32 -13.03 -8.36
C GLN A 73 -4.73 -14.42 -8.11
N ARG A 74 -4.41 -14.77 -6.86
CA ARG A 74 -3.90 -16.10 -6.50
C ARG A 74 -4.89 -17.19 -6.86
N ASP A 75 -6.16 -17.01 -6.52
CA ASP A 75 -7.20 -18.01 -6.80
C ASP A 75 -7.41 -18.18 -8.33
N ALA A 76 -7.30 -17.09 -9.11
CA ALA A 76 -7.32 -17.13 -10.57
C ALA A 76 -6.11 -17.88 -11.15
N LEU A 77 -4.92 -17.71 -10.57
CA LEU A 77 -3.71 -18.44 -10.97
C LEU A 77 -3.83 -19.94 -10.66
N LEU A 78 -4.39 -20.33 -9.51
CA LEU A 78 -4.59 -21.74 -9.17
C LEU A 78 -5.64 -22.43 -10.05
N ALA A 79 -6.66 -21.69 -10.50
CA ALA A 79 -7.67 -22.21 -11.44
C ALA A 79 -7.18 -22.22 -12.91
N TRP A 80 -6.09 -21.53 -13.22
CA TRP A 80 -5.60 -21.35 -14.60
C TRP A 80 -5.14 -22.65 -15.28
N PRO A 81 -4.37 -23.57 -14.62
CA PRO A 81 -3.96 -24.83 -15.23
C PRO A 81 -5.14 -25.68 -15.70
N VAL A 82 -6.21 -25.77 -14.91
CA VAL A 82 -7.42 -26.54 -15.25
C VAL A 82 -8.10 -25.98 -16.51
N ARG A 83 -8.03 -24.67 -16.72
CA ARG A 83 -8.65 -24.00 -17.87
C ARG A 83 -7.80 -24.09 -19.14
N ILE A 84 -6.48 -23.99 -19.02
CA ILE A 84 -5.57 -23.89 -20.16
C ILE A 84 -5.00 -25.24 -20.58
N ALA A 85 -4.80 -26.18 -19.65
CA ALA A 85 -4.24 -27.49 -19.97
C ALA A 85 -5.02 -28.25 -21.06
N PRO A 86 -6.37 -28.28 -21.09
CA PRO A 86 -7.11 -28.94 -22.17
C PRO A 86 -6.89 -28.29 -23.54
N ILE A 87 -6.74 -26.96 -23.57
CA ILE A 87 -6.51 -26.20 -24.81
C ILE A 87 -5.11 -26.49 -25.35
N MET A 88 -4.09 -26.42 -24.48
CA MET A 88 -2.71 -26.71 -24.86
C MET A 88 -2.52 -28.19 -25.23
N ALA A 89 -3.16 -29.10 -24.51
CA ALA A 89 -3.10 -30.54 -24.80
C ALA A 89 -3.70 -30.87 -26.17
N ALA A 90 -4.79 -30.19 -26.56
CA ALA A 90 -5.39 -30.33 -27.89
C ALA A 90 -4.46 -29.84 -29.01
N GLU A 91 -3.69 -28.78 -28.76
CA GLU A 91 -2.73 -28.25 -29.74
C GLU A 91 -1.46 -29.10 -29.86
N LEU A 92 -0.94 -29.61 -28.74
CA LEU A 92 0.30 -30.40 -28.70
C LEU A 92 0.08 -31.91 -28.89
N GLY A 93 -1.16 -32.39 -28.78
CA GLY A 93 -1.49 -33.83 -28.85
C GLY A 93 -0.99 -34.64 -27.65
N VAL A 94 -0.88 -34.00 -26.48
CA VAL A 94 -0.35 -34.60 -25.23
C VAL A 94 -1.51 -34.95 -24.29
N ASP A 95 -1.26 -35.85 -23.34
CA ASP A 95 -2.22 -36.17 -22.27
C ASP A 95 -2.55 -34.93 -21.42
N ILE A 96 -3.86 -34.67 -21.25
CA ILE A 96 -4.41 -33.51 -20.56
C ILE A 96 -4.03 -33.55 -19.07
N ASP A 97 -4.15 -34.72 -18.44
CA ASP A 97 -3.97 -34.86 -17.00
C ASP A 97 -2.48 -34.67 -16.62
N HIS A 98 -1.59 -35.19 -17.46
CA HIS A 98 -0.15 -35.00 -17.29
C HIS A 98 0.25 -33.51 -17.45
N LEU A 99 -0.25 -32.85 -18.50
CA LEU A 99 0.04 -31.43 -18.74
C LEU A 99 -0.52 -30.52 -17.64
N ALA A 100 -1.75 -30.79 -17.18
CA ALA A 100 -2.38 -30.04 -16.10
C ALA A 100 -1.57 -30.15 -14.80
N THR A 101 -1.04 -31.33 -14.50
CA THR A 101 -0.22 -31.57 -13.30
C THR A 101 1.10 -30.80 -13.36
N LEU A 102 1.81 -30.85 -14.49
CA LEU A 102 3.06 -30.10 -14.68
C LEU A 102 2.86 -28.59 -14.60
N LEU A 103 1.78 -28.08 -15.22
CA LEU A 103 1.44 -26.66 -15.15
C LEU A 103 1.07 -26.24 -13.73
N ALA A 104 0.33 -27.07 -12.99
CA ALA A 104 0.01 -26.79 -11.59
C ALA A 104 1.27 -26.68 -10.74
N GLU A 105 2.21 -27.61 -10.87
CA GLU A 105 3.49 -27.56 -10.14
C GLU A 105 4.29 -26.30 -10.47
N ALA A 106 4.40 -25.92 -11.75
CA ALA A 106 5.08 -24.70 -12.17
C ALA A 106 4.43 -23.43 -11.57
N VAL A 107 3.09 -23.36 -11.55
CA VAL A 107 2.37 -22.24 -10.93
C VAL A 107 2.61 -22.20 -9.42
N TYR A 108 2.62 -23.35 -8.73
CA TYR A 108 2.93 -23.39 -7.30
C TYR A 108 4.35 -22.93 -6.99
N GLN A 109 5.34 -23.34 -7.78
CA GLN A 109 6.73 -22.86 -7.63
C GLN A 109 6.81 -21.35 -7.81
N GLN A 110 6.16 -20.79 -8.84
CA GLN A 110 6.12 -19.34 -9.04
C GLN A 110 5.45 -18.61 -7.86
N LEU A 111 4.36 -19.16 -7.31
CA LEU A 111 3.71 -18.58 -6.14
C LEU A 111 4.62 -18.63 -4.89
N LEU A 112 5.42 -19.68 -4.76
CA LEU A 112 6.40 -19.80 -3.67
C LEU A 112 7.49 -18.74 -3.80
N GLU A 113 8.09 -18.59 -4.98
CA GLU A 113 9.09 -17.55 -5.26
C GLU A 113 8.56 -16.15 -4.95
N LEU A 114 7.31 -15.85 -5.35
CA LEU A 114 6.68 -14.56 -5.04
C LEU A 114 6.44 -14.35 -3.54
N SER A 115 6.24 -15.43 -2.77
CA SER A 115 6.06 -15.34 -1.32
C SER A 115 7.35 -15.04 -0.56
N GLU A 116 8.50 -15.40 -1.14
CA GLU A 116 9.82 -15.17 -0.55
C GLU A 116 10.32 -13.73 -0.78
N MET A 117 9.80 -13.04 -1.79
CA MET A 117 10.07 -11.62 -2.04
C MET A 117 9.41 -10.76 -0.94
N ARG A 118 10.16 -10.43 0.11
CA ARG A 118 9.72 -9.45 1.12
C ARG A 118 9.75 -8.06 0.52
N ALA A 119 8.64 -7.33 0.65
CA ALA A 119 8.59 -5.92 0.32
C ALA A 119 9.33 -5.12 1.40
N ASP A 120 10.44 -4.48 1.02
CA ASP A 120 11.13 -3.54 1.87
C ASP A 120 10.47 -2.16 1.74
N PHE A 121 9.76 -1.74 2.80
CA PHE A 121 9.10 -0.44 2.86
C PHE A 121 10.04 0.67 3.39
N THR A 122 11.31 0.35 3.62
CA THR A 122 12.36 1.31 3.92
C THR A 122 12.90 1.85 2.60
N GLY A 123 12.28 2.90 2.09
CA GLY A 123 12.87 3.69 1.02
C GLY A 123 14.04 4.49 1.59
N GLU A 124 15.26 4.02 1.36
CA GLU A 124 16.41 4.93 1.24
C GLU A 124 16.33 5.69 -0.09
#